data_AF-A0A644YMK4-F1
#
_entry.id   AF-A0A644YMK4-F1
#
_cell.length_a   1.000
_cell.length_b   1.000
_cell.length_c   1.000
_cell.angle_alpha   90.00
_cell.angle_beta   90.00
_cell.angle_gamma   90.00
#
_symmetry.space_group_name_H-M   'P 1'
#
loop_
_entity.id
_entity.type
_entity.pdbx_description
1 polymer ?
#
loop_
_entity_poly.entity_id
_entity_poly.type
_entity_poly.pdbx_seq_one_letter_code
_entity_poly.pdbx_strand_id
1 'polypeptide(L)'
;MMSADVDQYYGWVDTVRAINSKVDYICTTQMGVLTTKLFELGYRVFVHPYDDEPYEIKLGNENTRTDREIRMEHNLFNLWKSGEFF
;
A
#
# COMPACT_ATOMS: atom_id res chain seq x y z
N MET A 1 -18.62 -16.08 -4.71
CA MET A 1 -17.41 -16.93 -4.54
C MET A 1 -16.25 -16.01 -4.90
N MET A 2 -15.41 -15.48 -4.01
CA MET A 2 -14.97 -15.84 -2.65
C MET A 2 -15.14 -14.64 -1.69
N SER A 3 -15.68 -14.84 -0.50
CA SER A 3 -15.35 -14.03 0.68
C SER A 3 -14.30 -14.82 1.45
N ALA A 4 -13.04 -14.73 1.00
CA ALA A 4 -11.95 -15.12 1.86
C ALA A 4 -11.83 -13.97 2.87
N ASP A 5 -12.12 -14.23 4.13
CA ASP A 5 -11.70 -13.36 5.21
C ASP A 5 -10.19 -13.21 5.08
N VAL A 6 -9.79 -12.12 4.43
CA VAL A 6 -8.40 -11.70 4.40
C VAL A 6 -8.14 -11.30 5.84
N ASP A 7 -7.24 -12.01 6.52
CA ASP A 7 -6.76 -11.58 7.84
C ASP A 7 -6.23 -10.15 7.72
N GLN A 8 -7.06 -9.19 8.12
CA GLN A 8 -6.69 -7.79 8.13
C GLN A 8 -5.84 -7.57 9.37
N TYR A 9 -4.58 -7.21 9.17
CA TYR A 9 -3.69 -6.88 10.26
C TYR A 9 -4.06 -5.52 10.83
N TYR A 10 -4.72 -5.52 11.99
CA TYR A 10 -5.07 -4.31 12.75
C TYR A 10 -3.96 -3.83 13.69
N GLY A 11 -2.98 -4.67 13.98
CA GLY A 11 -1.88 -4.37 14.90
C GLY A 11 -0.58 -4.03 14.18
N TRP A 12 0.07 -2.93 14.56
CA TRP A 12 1.37 -2.52 14.02
C TRP A 12 2.42 -3.63 14.06
N VAL A 13 2.57 -4.31 15.21
CA VAL A 13 3.58 -5.34 15.42
C VAL A 13 3.38 -6.51 14.45
N ASP A 14 2.12 -6.93 14.25
CA ASP A 14 1.81 -8.07 13.39
C ASP A 14 2.00 -7.73 11.92
N THR A 15 1.59 -6.52 11.50
CA THR A 15 1.87 -6.01 10.14
C THR A 15 3.38 -5.99 9.84
N VAL A 16 4.20 -5.46 10.75
CA VAL A 16 5.66 -5.40 10.56
C VAL A 16 6.28 -6.80 10.53
N ARG A 17 5.80 -7.73 11.37
CA ARG A 17 6.23 -9.13 11.34
C ARG A 17 5.88 -9.81 10.01
N ALA A 18 4.69 -9.57 9.48
CA ALA A 18 4.26 -10.10 8.19
C ALA A 18 5.15 -9.59 7.04
N ILE A 19 5.45 -8.28 7.01
CA ILE A 19 6.37 -7.67 6.03
C ILE A 19 7.77 -8.30 6.14
N ASN A 20 8.32 -8.40 7.35
CA ASN A 20 9.66 -8.97 7.57
C ASN A 20 9.74 -10.46 7.21
N SER A 21 8.63 -11.18 7.40
CA SER A 21 8.51 -12.59 7.03
C SER A 21 8.27 -12.79 5.53
N LYS A 22 8.11 -11.69 4.77
CA LYS A 22 7.87 -11.69 3.33
C LYS A 22 6.68 -12.57 2.92
N VAL A 23 5.59 -12.50 3.69
CA VAL A 23 4.37 -13.25 3.34
C VAL A 23 3.81 -12.76 2.01
N ASP A 24 3.17 -13.63 1.24
CA ASP A 24 2.75 -13.31 -0.13
C ASP A 24 1.74 -12.16 -0.23
N TYR A 25 0.92 -11.97 0.80
CA TYR A 25 -0.15 -10.98 0.82
C TYR A 25 -0.37 -10.38 2.22
N ILE A 26 -0.55 -9.07 2.29
CA ILE A 26 -0.77 -8.31 3.53
C ILE A 26 -1.88 -7.29 3.29
N CYS A 27 -2.97 -7.41 4.03
CA CYS A 27 -3.99 -6.37 4.14
C CYS A 27 -3.89 -5.74 5.52
N THR A 28 -3.84 -4.41 5.61
CA THR A 28 -3.66 -3.72 6.89
C THR A 28 -4.23 -2.31 6.85
N THR A 29 -4.66 -1.81 8.02
CA THR A 29 -5.04 -0.41 8.23
C THR A 29 -3.88 0.45 8.77
N GLN A 30 -2.71 -0.16 9.00
CA GLN A 30 -1.57 0.48 9.64
C GLN A 30 -0.80 1.36 8.65
N MET A 31 -1.37 2.51 8.28
CA MET A 31 -0.85 3.40 7.23
C MET A 31 0.60 3.87 7.41
N GLY A 32 1.16 3.82 8.62
CA GLY A 32 2.57 4.13 8.85
C GLY A 32 3.56 3.15 8.17
N VAL A 33 3.10 1.99 7.69
CA VAL A 33 3.94 1.07 6.89
C VAL A 33 3.92 1.37 5.40
N LEU A 34 3.05 2.29 4.94
CA LEU A 34 2.94 2.68 3.53
C LEU A 34 4.19 3.47 3.11
N THR A 35 5.14 2.77 2.49
CA THR A 35 6.44 3.31 2.09
C THR A 35 6.91 2.68 0.78
N THR A 36 7.81 3.36 0.07
CA THR A 36 8.40 2.84 -1.18
C THR A 36 9.30 1.62 -0.96
N LYS A 37 9.75 1.34 0.27
CA LYS A 37 10.51 0.13 0.60
C LYS A 37 9.74 -1.16 0.32
N LEU A 38 8.41 -1.11 0.31
CA LEU A 38 7.58 -2.26 -0.06
C LEU A 38 7.88 -2.72 -1.50
N PHE A 39 8.19 -1.79 -2.41
CA PHE A 39 8.60 -2.12 -3.78
C PHE A 39 9.96 -2.83 -3.83
N GLU A 40 10.93 -2.42 -3.01
CA GLU A 40 12.24 -3.10 -2.90
C GLU A 40 12.09 -4.54 -2.39
N LEU A 41 11.09 -4.77 -1.55
CA LEU A 41 10.73 -6.10 -1.04
C LEU A 41 9.96 -6.94 -2.06
N GLY A 42 9.63 -6.38 -3.23
CA GLY A 42 8.92 -7.08 -4.32
C GLY A 42 7.39 -7.01 -4.22
N TYR A 43 6.84 -6.21 -3.30
CA TYR A 43 5.39 -6.05 -3.20
C TYR A 43 4.83 -5.10 -4.25
N ARG A 44 3.61 -5.42 -4.68
CA ARG A 44 2.70 -4.46 -5.32
C ARG A 44 1.87 -3.80 -4.23
N VAL A 45 1.67 -2.49 -4.32
CA VAL A 45 1.04 -1.70 -3.27
C VAL A 45 -0.32 -1.21 -3.76
N PHE A 46 -1.37 -1.51 -2.99
CA PHE A 46 -2.75 -1.10 -3.30
C PHE A 46 -3.30 -0.26 -2.15
N VAL A 47 -4.03 0.80 -2.49
CA VAL A 47 -4.84 1.57 -1.54
C VAL A 47 -6.31 1.29 -1.82
N HIS A 48 -7.07 1.07 -0.75
CA HIS A 48 -8.48 0.73 -0.79
C HIS A 48 -9.29 1.87 -0.16
N PRO A 49 -9.84 2.81 -0.96
CA PRO A 49 -10.86 3.74 -0.46
C PRO A 49 -12.09 2.96 -0.01
N TYR A 50 -12.82 3.47 0.98
CA TYR A 50 -14.13 2.91 1.32
C TYR A 50 -15.05 3.08 0.11
N ASP A 51 -15.60 1.97 -0.40
CA ASP A 51 -16.56 1.88 -1.52
C ASP A 51 -16.01 2.01 -2.95
N ASP A 52 -14.69 2.16 -3.17
CA ASP A 52 -14.10 2.19 -4.51
C ASP A 52 -13.25 0.95 -4.84
N GLU A 53 -13.02 0.73 -6.13
CA GLU A 53 -12.05 -0.25 -6.62
C GLU A 53 -10.64 0.05 -6.07
N PRO A 54 -9.87 -0.99 -5.67
CA PRO A 54 -8.51 -0.83 -5.20
C PRO A 54 -7.64 -0.13 -6.25
N TYR A 55 -6.82 0.81 -5.79
CA TYR A 55 -5.89 1.52 -6.67
C TYR A 55 -4.46 1.06 -6.44
N GLU A 56 -3.83 0.54 -7.48
CA GLU A 56 -2.41 0.18 -7.46
C GLU A 56 -1.53 1.44 -7.57
N ILE A 57 -0.69 1.66 -6.57
CA ILE A 57 0.37 2.67 -6.63
C ILE A 57 1.57 2.06 -7.34
N LYS A 58 2.07 2.73 -8.37
CA LYS A 58 3.25 2.32 -9.15
C LYS A 58 4.40 3.31 -8.99
N LEU A 59 5.62 2.87 -9.28
CA LEU A 59 6.77 3.77 -9.43
C LEU A 59 6.72 4.48 -10.80
N GLY A 60 7.43 5.60 -10.91
CA GLY A 60 7.51 6.40 -12.13
C GLY A 60 6.24 7.21 -12.41
N ASN A 61 5.95 7.41 -13.70
CA ASN A 61 4.87 8.25 -14.21
C ASN A 61 3.63 7.44 -14.67
N GLU A 62 3.50 6.20 -14.21
CA GLU A 62 2.43 5.29 -14.64
C GLU A 62 1.11 5.47 -13.87
N ASN A 63 1.11 6.30 -12.82
CA ASN A 63 -0.06 6.52 -11.97
C ASN A 63 -1.06 7.45 -12.67
N THR A 64 -2.29 6.98 -12.85
CA THR A 64 -3.38 7.77 -13.45
C THR A 64 -4.08 8.74 -12.50
N ARG A 65 -3.88 8.61 -11.17
CA ARG A 65 -4.54 9.47 -10.16
C ARG A 65 -3.69 10.66 -9.70
N THR A 66 -2.42 10.72 -10.11
CA THR A 66 -1.52 11.85 -9.80
C THR A 66 -0.64 12.15 -10.99
N ASP A 67 -0.36 13.44 -11.24
CA ASP A 67 0.61 13.89 -12.24
C ASP A 67 2.07 13.82 -11.73
N ARG A 68 2.27 13.34 -10.50
CA ARG A 68 3.60 13.24 -9.89
C ARG A 68 4.29 11.95 -10.31
N GLU A 69 5.58 12.07 -10.59
CA GLU A 69 6.47 10.92 -10.64
C GLU A 69 6.68 10.35 -9.22
N ILE A 70 6.33 9.08 -9.03
CA ILE A 70 6.60 8.39 -7.76
C ILE A 70 7.99 7.75 -7.81
N ARG A 71 8.92 8.28 -7.02
CA ARG A 71 10.30 7.78 -6.95
C ARG A 71 10.54 7.01 -5.67
N MET A 72 11.57 6.17 -5.67
CA MET A 72 12.10 5.59 -4.44
C MET A 72 12.39 6.68 -3.40
N GLU A 73 12.27 6.33 -2.12
CA GLU A 73 12.41 7.24 -0.97
C GLU A 73 11.30 8.31 -0.81
N HIS A 74 10.36 8.44 -1.77
CA HIS A 74 9.17 9.26 -1.54
C HIS A 74 8.35 8.75 -0.34
N ASN A 75 7.78 9.71 0.39
CA ASN A 75 6.89 9.42 1.50
C ASN A 75 5.46 9.15 0.99
N LEU A 76 5.17 7.89 0.67
CA LEU A 76 3.86 7.47 0.15
C LEU A 76 2.72 7.77 1.13
N PHE A 77 2.95 7.66 2.44
CA PHE A 77 1.94 8.02 3.44
C PHE A 77 1.52 9.49 3.35
N ASN A 78 2.47 10.42 3.18
CA ASN A 78 2.14 11.83 3.02
C ASN A 78 1.40 12.13 1.71
N LEU A 79 1.75 11.46 0.61
CA LEU A 79 1.04 11.59 -0.67
C LEU A 79 -0.39 11.07 -0.58
N TRP A 80 -0.57 9.92 0.06
CA TRP A 80 -1.89 9.38 0.36
C TRP A 80 -2.70 10.34 1.22
N LYS A 81 -2.10 10.88 2.28
CA LYS A 81 -2.75 11.84 3.19
C LYS A 81 -3.15 13.14 2.50
N SER A 82 -2.43 13.56 1.46
CA SER A 82 -2.79 14.74 0.65
C SER A 82 -3.85 14.46 -0.42
N GLY A 83 -4.34 13.23 -0.53
CA GLY A 83 -5.38 12.89 -1.50
C GLY A 83 -4.88 12.50 -2.88
N GLU A 84 -3.57 12.31 -3.10
CA GLU A 84 -2.99 12.08 -4.44
C GLU A 84 -3.45 10.78 -5.12
N PHE A 85 -4.11 9.89 -4.38
CA PHE A 85 -4.58 8.60 -4.87
C PHE A 85 -6.10 8.45 -4.82
N PHE A 86 -6.84 9.56 -4.67
CA PHE A 86 -8.30 9.59 -4.55
C PHE A 86 -8.93 10.57 -5.54
#